data_AF-A0A363TS35-F1
#
_entry.id   AF-A0A363TS35-F1
#
_cell.length_a   1.000
_cell.length_b   1.000
_cell.length_c   1.000
_cell.angle_alpha   90.00
_cell.angle_beta   90.00
_cell.angle_gamma   90.00
#
_symmetry.space_group_name_H-M   'P 1'
#
loop_
_entity.id
_entity.type
_entity.pdbx_description
1 polymer ?
#
loop_
_entity_poly.entity_id
_entity_poly.type
_entity_poly.pdbx_seq_one_letter_code
_entity_poly.pdbx_strand_id
1 'polypeptide(L)'
;MAKEYPKEVKVKDGSTVVLRPFEKKDKDALFAFFQLLPESDRLFLKDNVTDPAVVDRWASELNYEKVFPLLAWKGNEVVADATLHKNLGGWMKHVGTIRIV
;
A
#
# COMPACT_ATOMS: atom_id res chain seq x y z
N MET A 1 -4.94 -16.25 4.86
CA MET A 1 -4.63 -15.00 5.59
C MET A 1 -3.13 -14.89 5.78
N ALA A 2 -2.59 -13.68 5.69
CA ALA A 2 -1.16 -13.40 5.64
C ALA A 2 -0.51 -13.61 7.03
N LYS A 3 -0.28 -14.87 7.40
CA LYS A 3 0.24 -15.30 8.70
C LYS A 3 1.61 -14.73 9.06
N GLU A 4 2.31 -14.15 8.10
CA GLU A 4 3.64 -13.57 8.27
C GLU A 4 3.63 -12.10 8.71
N TYR A 5 2.47 -11.44 8.79
CA TYR A 5 2.39 -10.03 9.16
C TYR A 5 1.70 -9.82 10.52
N PRO A 6 2.13 -8.81 11.30
CA PRO A 6 3.16 -7.82 10.99
C PRO A 6 4.58 -8.41 10.95
N LYS A 7 5.44 -7.88 10.07
CA LYS A 7 6.83 -8.33 9.90
C LYS A 7 7.79 -7.18 10.06
N GLU A 8 8.74 -7.31 10.98
CA GLU A 8 9.83 -6.35 11.14
C GLU A 8 10.95 -6.65 10.13
N VAL A 9 11.43 -5.63 9.43
CA VAL A 9 12.48 -5.76 8.41
C VAL A 9 13.51 -4.64 8.58
N LYS A 10 14.79 -5.01 8.57
CA LYS A 10 15.90 -4.05 8.51
C LYS A 10 16.20 -3.72 7.05
N VAL A 11 16.14 -2.44 6.70
CA VAL A 11 16.42 -1.96 5.34
C VAL A 11 17.91 -1.59 5.18
N LYS A 12 18.33 -1.32 3.93
CA LYS A 12 19.75 -1.14 3.56
C LYS A 12 20.44 0.01 4.31
N ASP A 13 19.70 1.04 4.69
CA ASP A 13 20.21 2.19 5.45
C ASP A 13 20.40 1.88 6.96
N GLY A 14 20.07 0.65 7.38
CA GLY A 14 20.19 0.19 8.76
C GLY A 14 18.96 0.49 9.62
N SER A 15 17.99 1.25 9.11
CA SER A 15 16.72 1.50 9.81
C SER A 15 15.81 0.27 9.78
N THR A 16 14.86 0.25 10.71
CA THR A 16 13.88 -0.83 10.84
C THR A 16 12.50 -0.30 10.47
N VAL A 17 11.77 -1.08 9.67
CA VAL A 17 10.37 -0.82 9.32
C VAL A 17 9.50 -2.02 9.66
N VAL A 18 8.23 -1.76 9.97
CA VAL A 18 7.22 -2.80 10.20
C VAL A 18 6.31 -2.87 8.98
N LEU A 19 6.30 -4.01 8.31
CA LEU A 19 5.37 -4.28 7.22
C LEU A 19 4.07 -4.83 7.79
N ARG A 20 2.92 -4.24 7.44
CA ARG A 20 1.60 -4.79 7.79
C ARG A 20 0.54 -4.46 6.74
N PRO A 21 -0.48 -5.31 6.56
CA PRO A 21 -1.58 -5.03 5.64
C PRO A 21 -2.24 -3.70 5.96
N PHE A 22 -2.64 -2.96 4.93
CA PHE A 22 -3.42 -1.74 5.08
C PHE A 22 -4.81 -2.06 5.61
N GLU A 23 -5.23 -1.39 6.67
CA GLU A 23 -6.60 -1.45 7.19
C GLU A 23 -7.32 -0.12 7.01
N LYS A 24 -8.65 -0.13 7.07
CA LYS A 24 -9.49 1.08 6.92
C LYS A 24 -9.10 2.23 7.86
N LYS A 25 -8.61 1.91 9.07
CA LYS A 25 -8.16 2.88 10.08
C LYS A 25 -6.85 3.59 9.71
N ASP A 26 -6.07 3.04 8.79
CA ASP A 26 -4.74 3.54 8.43
C ASP A 26 -4.81 4.59 7.31
N LYS A 27 -6.01 4.90 6.80
CA LYS A 27 -6.25 5.78 5.66
C LYS A 27 -5.58 7.15 5.80
N ASP A 28 -5.59 7.73 7.01
CA ASP A 28 -5.05 9.07 7.25
C ASP A 28 -3.52 9.05 7.18
N ALA A 29 -2.89 7.99 7.69
CA ALA A 29 -1.45 7.80 7.61
C ALA A 29 -0.99 7.54 6.16
N LEU A 30 -1.77 6.76 5.40
CA LEU A 30 -1.52 6.52 3.98
C LEU A 30 -1.69 7.81 3.15
N PHE A 31 -2.72 8.60 3.42
CA PHE A 31 -2.91 9.89 2.75
C PHE A 31 -1.77 10.86 3.06
N ALA A 32 -1.34 10.94 4.33
CA ALA A 32 -0.20 11.77 4.73
C ALA A 32 1.09 11.38 3.97
N PHE A 33 1.35 10.09 3.77
CA PHE A 33 2.46 9.61 2.96
C PHE A 33 2.40 10.16 1.53
N PHE A 34 1.25 10.06 0.86
CA PHE A 34 1.10 10.57 -0.52
C PHE A 34 1.24 12.09 -0.63
N GLN A 35 0.90 12.86 0.42
CA GLN A 35 1.12 14.31 0.43
C GLN A 35 2.61 14.70 0.52
N LEU A 36 3.45 13.82 1.05
CA LEU A 36 4.89 14.05 1.17
C LEU A 36 5.65 13.74 -0.12
N LEU A 37 5.01 13.05 -1.08
CA LEU A 37 5.65 12.73 -2.35
C LEU A 37 5.84 13.98 -3.23
N PRO A 38 7.01 14.13 -3.87
CA PRO A 38 7.21 15.12 -4.92
C PRO A 38 6.14 15.04 -6.00
N GLU A 39 5.79 16.17 -6.61
CA GLU A 39 4.82 16.19 -7.72
C GLU A 39 5.25 15.29 -8.89
N SER A 40 6.55 15.27 -9.20
CA SER A 40 7.11 14.41 -10.25
C SER A 40 6.77 12.93 -10.05
N ASP A 41 6.74 12.48 -8.80
CA ASP A 41 6.53 11.07 -8.46
C ASP A 41 5.04 10.74 -8.50
N ARG A 42 4.19 11.71 -8.09
CA ARG A 42 2.73 11.60 -8.16
C ARG A 42 2.21 11.46 -9.58
N LEU A 43 2.87 12.04 -10.58
CA LEU A 43 2.47 11.94 -11.99
C LEU A 43 2.53 10.52 -12.56
N PHE A 44 3.31 9.62 -11.94
CA PHE A 44 3.37 8.21 -12.35
C PHE A 44 2.29 7.34 -11.70
N LEU A 45 1.54 7.90 -10.74
CA LEU A 45 0.49 7.17 -10.04
C LEU A 45 -0.80 7.15 -10.87
N LYS A 46 -1.45 5.98 -10.89
CA LYS A 46 -2.66 5.78 -11.71
C LYS A 46 -3.85 6.59 -11.22
N ASP A 47 -3.99 6.73 -9.91
CA ASP A 47 -5.06 7.47 -9.26
C ASP A 47 -4.52 8.78 -8.69
N ASN A 48 -5.36 9.81 -8.62
CA ASN A 48 -4.98 11.07 -8.00
C ASN A 48 -4.94 10.94 -6.47
N VAL A 49 -3.79 10.52 -5.94
CA VAL A 49 -3.60 10.32 -4.49
C VAL A 49 -3.62 11.61 -3.67
N THR A 50 -3.71 12.78 -4.31
CA THR A 50 -3.90 14.05 -3.59
C THR A 50 -5.35 14.30 -3.20
N ASP A 51 -6.30 13.58 -3.80
CA ASP A 51 -7.70 13.62 -3.44
C ASP A 51 -7.98 12.63 -2.29
N PRO A 52 -8.39 13.09 -1.09
CA PRO A 52 -8.68 12.20 0.03
C PRO A 52 -9.78 11.18 -0.29
N ALA A 53 -10.69 11.48 -1.21
CA ALA A 53 -11.74 10.56 -1.63
C ALA A 53 -11.18 9.26 -2.25
N VAL A 54 -9.99 9.32 -2.88
CA VAL A 54 -9.34 8.14 -3.45
C VAL A 54 -8.92 7.16 -2.37
N VAL A 55 -8.24 7.65 -1.32
CA VAL A 55 -7.78 6.82 -0.21
C VAL A 55 -8.97 6.33 0.63
N ASP A 56 -9.99 7.17 0.82
CA ASP A 56 -11.25 6.79 1.48
C ASP A 56 -11.95 5.64 0.74
N ARG A 57 -11.99 5.69 -0.60
CA ARG A 57 -12.55 4.61 -1.42
C ARG A 57 -11.75 3.32 -1.27
N TRP A 58 -10.41 3.39 -1.28
CA TRP A 58 -9.58 2.19 -1.05
C TRP A 58 -9.80 1.58 0.34
N ALA A 59 -9.98 2.42 1.35
CA ALA A 59 -10.26 2.01 2.72
C ALA A 59 -11.67 1.39 2.87
N SER A 60 -12.67 1.88 2.13
CA SER A 60 -14.05 1.40 2.20
C SER A 60 -14.33 0.17 1.33
N GLU A 61 -13.64 0.03 0.18
CA GLU A 61 -13.79 -1.07 -0.78
C GLU A 61 -12.69 -2.13 -0.65
N LEU A 62 -11.99 -2.16 0.49
CA LEU A 62 -10.85 -3.04 0.73
C LEU A 62 -11.23 -4.52 0.50
N ASN A 63 -10.58 -5.13 -0.47
CA ASN A 63 -10.78 -6.54 -0.81
C ASN A 63 -9.43 -7.22 -1.04
N TYR A 64 -8.91 -7.87 0.01
CA TYR A 64 -7.65 -8.59 -0.01
C TYR A 64 -7.57 -9.72 -1.04
N GLU A 65 -8.70 -10.21 -1.54
CA GLU A 65 -8.72 -11.20 -2.62
C GLU A 65 -8.44 -10.61 -4.00
N LYS A 66 -8.78 -9.33 -4.20
CA LYS A 66 -8.55 -8.60 -5.45
C LYS A 66 -7.27 -7.77 -5.42
N VAL A 67 -7.07 -7.01 -4.36
CA VAL A 67 -5.90 -6.16 -4.14
C VAL A 67 -5.43 -6.39 -2.70
N PHE A 68 -4.20 -6.83 -2.54
CA PHE A 68 -3.56 -6.97 -1.23
C PHE A 68 -2.60 -5.80 -1.00
N PRO A 69 -3.04 -4.74 -0.30
CA PRO A 69 -2.20 -3.61 0.09
C PRO A 69 -1.37 -3.93 1.34
N LEU A 70 -0.10 -3.56 1.30
CA LEU A 70 0.89 -3.71 2.36
C LEU A 70 1.60 -2.37 2.56
N LEU A 71 1.65 -1.90 3.79
CA LEU A 71 2.31 -0.65 4.14
C LEU A 71 3.58 -0.91 4.93
N ALA A 72 4.60 -0.09 4.67
CA ALA A 72 5.80 -0.03 5.50
C ALA A 72 5.69 1.11 6.51
N TRP A 73 5.85 0.77 7.79
CA TRP A 73 5.72 1.71 8.90
C TRP A 73 7.07 1.99 9.54
N LYS A 74 7.39 3.27 9.74
CA LYS A 74 8.49 3.72 10.59
C LYS A 74 7.88 4.41 11.81
N GLY A 75 7.76 3.66 12.91
CA GLY A 75 6.96 4.11 14.05
C GLY A 75 5.48 4.22 13.66
N ASN A 76 4.94 5.45 13.69
CA ASN A 76 3.54 5.72 13.37
C ASN A 76 3.33 6.32 11.96
N GLU A 77 4.40 6.45 11.18
CA GLU A 77 4.39 7.03 9.85
C GLU A 77 4.49 5.95 8.78
N VAL A 78 3.71 6.10 7.72
CA VAL A 78 3.82 5.28 6.51
C VAL A 78 4.96 5.84 5.67
N VAL A 79 5.91 4.98 5.30
CA VAL A 79 7.09 5.36 4.50
C VAL A 79 7.14 4.68 3.14
N ALA A 80 6.27 3.70 2.88
CA ALA A 80 6.08 3.10 1.57
C ALA A 80 4.72 2.39 1.48
N ASP A 81 4.21 2.27 0.26
CA ASP A 81 2.99 1.57 -0.12
C ASP A 81 3.32 0.50 -1.16
N ALA A 82 2.81 -0.72 -0.97
CA ALA A 82 2.89 -1.77 -1.98
C ALA A 82 1.54 -2.47 -2.14
N THR A 83 1.08 -2.62 -3.38
CA THR A 83 -0.18 -3.30 -3.69
C THR A 83 0.05 -4.48 -4.64
N LEU A 84 -0.44 -5.65 -4.25
CA LEU A 84 -0.52 -6.82 -5.12
C LEU A 84 -1.92 -6.91 -5.73
N HIS A 85 -2.04 -6.63 -7.01
CA HIS A 85 -3.25 -6.82 -7.80
C HIS A 85 -3.31 -8.26 -8.31
N LYS A 86 -4.35 -8.99 -7.92
CA LYS A 86 -4.58 -10.39 -8.31
C LYS A 86 -5.63 -10.48 -9.41
N ASN A 87 -5.38 -11.35 -10.38
CA ASN A 87 -6.39 -11.71 -11.38
C ASN A 87 -7.34 -12.75 -10.79
N LEU A 88 -8.64 -12.44 -10.72
CA LEU A 88 -9.65 -13.31 -10.13
C LEU A 88 -10.30 -14.30 -11.13
N GLY A 89 -9.97 -14.21 -12.42
CA GLY A 89 -10.64 -14.96 -13.48
C GLY A 89 -9.71 -15.51 -14.54
N GLY A 90 -10.17 -16.55 -15.23
CA GLY A 90 -9.48 -17.14 -16.39
C GLY A 90 -8.17 -17.87 -16.06
N TRP A 91 -7.41 -18.16 -17.11
CA TRP A 91 -6.11 -18.85 -17.04
C TRP A 91 -5.00 -17.99 -16.41
N MET A 92 -5.19 -16.68 -16.33
CA MET A 92 -4.22 -15.72 -15.78
C MET A 92 -4.27 -15.57 -14.25
N LYS A 93 -5.01 -16.40 -13.52
CA LYS A 93 -5.11 -16.35 -12.04
C LYS A 93 -3.77 -16.45 -11.31
N HIS A 94 -2.77 -17.05 -11.94
CA HIS A 94 -1.42 -17.19 -11.40
C HIS A 94 -0.55 -15.94 -11.59
N VAL A 95 -1.02 -14.96 -12.37
CA VAL A 95 -0.32 -13.71 -12.64
C VAL A 95 -0.87 -12.61 -11.72
N GLY A 96 0.03 -11.96 -10.99
CA GLY A 96 -0.26 -10.76 -10.21
C GLY A 96 0.61 -9.59 -10.67
N THR A 97 0.13 -8.36 -10.46
CA THR A 97 0.91 -7.15 -10.68
C THR A 97 1.20 -6.49 -9.34
N ILE A 98 2.47 -6.19 -9.08
CA ILE A 98 2.88 -5.44 -7.90
C ILE A 98 3.08 -3.98 -8.33
N ARG A 99 2.56 -3.06 -7.52
CA ARG A 99 2.87 -1.63 -7.59
C ARG A 99 3.49 -1.23 -6.27
N ILE A 100 4.52 -0.39 -6.34
CA ILE A 100 5.27 0.07 -5.19
C ILE A 100 5.43 1.58 -5.35
N VAL A 101 5.16 2.29 -4.27
CA VAL A 101 5.34 3.74 -4.13
C VAL A 101 6.19 4.02 -2.91
#